data_AF-A0A8T2U0C1-F1
#
_entry.id   AF-A0A8T2U0C1-F1
#
_cell.length_a   1.000
_cell.length_b   1.000
_cell.length_c   1.000
_cell.angle_alpha   90.00
_cell.angle_beta   90.00
_cell.angle_gamma   90.00
#
_symmetry.space_group_name_H-M   'P 1'
#
loop_
_entity.id
_entity.type
_entity.pdbx_description
1 polymer ?
#
loop_
_entity_poly.entity_id
_entity_poly.type
_entity_poly.pdbx_seq_one_letter_code
_entity_poly.pdbx_strand_id
1 'polypeptide(L)'
;MEDPVKEIPALARGLLERPSFRQQAQLLQHYFAADAQFHHYLVDVNTGIDDIVAVYQMAHAVSNYQAVVVQKILYDRTTDHMALKIMVYSRPWISFYREIASELLVQLHLEDWRQPDGKVLKRVKMQRDFFERDPFLMALPVIGPIYGSTKLRFLIGYVEAFAFESLRYLFTLFLPSRIKHGLLGLWVHAQAIRRKRTHQKTH
;
A
#
# COMPACT_ATOMS: atom_id res chain seq x y z
N MET A 1 -9.16 1.70 25.31
CA MET A 1 -9.78 0.46 24.80
C MET A 1 -9.79 -0.59 25.88
N GLU A 2 -10.97 -1.12 26.17
CA GLU A 2 -11.16 -2.29 27.04
C GLU A 2 -11.00 -3.58 26.23
N ASP A 3 -11.54 -3.60 25.01
CA ASP A 3 -11.42 -4.72 24.07
C ASP A 3 -10.96 -4.19 22.70
N PRO A 4 -9.63 -4.12 22.46
CA PRO A 4 -9.07 -3.60 21.22
C PRO A 4 -9.62 -4.31 19.96
N VAL A 5 -9.90 -5.61 20.04
CA VAL A 5 -10.38 -6.40 18.90
C VAL A 5 -11.76 -5.94 18.45
N LYS A 6 -12.61 -5.51 19.39
CA LYS A 6 -13.96 -5.00 19.10
C LYS A 6 -13.97 -3.51 18.77
N GLU A 7 -13.11 -2.72 19.41
CA GLU A 7 -13.14 -1.26 19.31
C GLU A 7 -12.38 -0.73 18.08
N ILE A 8 -11.23 -1.32 17.71
CA ILE A 8 -10.41 -0.83 16.59
C ILE A 8 -11.18 -0.80 15.25
N PRO A 9 -12.03 -1.78 14.89
CA PRO A 9 -12.81 -1.68 13.65
C PRO A 9 -13.76 -0.49 13.62
N ALA A 10 -14.36 -0.14 14.76
CA ALA A 10 -15.20 1.04 14.87
C ALA A 10 -14.36 2.32 14.78
N LEU A 11 -13.17 2.33 15.41
CA LEU A 11 -12.21 3.42 15.30
C LEU A 11 -11.77 3.66 13.85
N ALA A 12 -11.36 2.60 13.13
CA ALA A 12 -10.91 2.71 11.75
C ALA A 12 -12.00 3.31 10.83
N ARG A 13 -13.25 2.88 11.01
CA ARG A 13 -14.39 3.48 10.31
C ARG A 13 -14.60 4.93 10.73
N GLY A 14 -14.62 5.22 12.03
CA GLY A 14 -14.80 6.58 12.55
C GLY A 14 -13.72 7.57 12.10
N LEU A 15 -12.49 7.11 11.84
CA LEU A 15 -11.39 7.96 11.36
C LEU A 15 -11.45 8.23 9.85
N LEU A 16 -12.08 7.36 9.06
CA LEU A 16 -11.97 7.37 7.60
C LEU A 16 -13.32 7.60 6.90
N GLU A 17 -14.44 7.12 7.44
CA GLU A 17 -15.78 7.23 6.85
C GLU A 17 -16.42 8.61 7.09
N ARG A 18 -15.80 9.65 6.51
CA ARG A 18 -16.31 11.04 6.50
C ARG A 18 -16.58 11.65 7.89
N PRO A 19 -15.65 11.56 8.85
CA PRO A 19 -15.75 12.35 10.07
C PRO A 19 -15.57 13.84 9.75
N SER A 20 -16.16 14.70 10.57
CA SER A 20 -15.66 16.08 10.68
C SER A 20 -14.24 16.09 11.25
N PHE A 21 -13.44 17.09 10.91
CA PHE A 21 -12.08 17.24 11.45
C PHE A 21 -12.02 17.24 12.98
N ARG A 22 -13.04 17.82 13.62
CA ARG A 22 -13.19 17.80 15.08
C ARG A 22 -13.44 16.39 15.62
N GLN A 23 -14.34 15.62 15.01
CA GLN A 23 -14.60 14.23 15.41
C GLN A 23 -13.35 13.36 15.21
N GLN A 24 -12.65 13.55 14.10
CA GLN A 24 -11.41 12.82 13.82
C GLN A 24 -10.33 13.12 14.87
N ALA A 25 -10.14 14.39 15.23
CA ALA A 25 -9.21 14.80 16.29
C ALA A 25 -9.60 14.20 17.65
N GLN A 26 -10.88 14.25 18.02
CA GLN A 26 -11.38 13.68 19.28
C GLN A 26 -11.18 12.16 19.36
N LEU A 27 -11.42 11.44 18.26
CA LEU A 27 -11.17 10.00 18.21
C LEU A 27 -9.68 9.69 18.38
N LEU A 28 -8.82 10.38 17.63
CA LEU A 28 -7.37 10.20 17.74
C LEU A 28 -6.88 10.49 19.17
N GLN A 29 -7.25 11.63 19.76
CA GLN A 29 -6.88 12.00 21.13
C GLN A 29 -7.42 11.05 22.20
N HIS A 30 -8.55 10.38 21.94
CA HIS A 30 -9.12 9.41 22.87
C HIS A 30 -8.37 8.05 22.83
N TYR A 31 -8.08 7.58 21.62
CA TYR A 31 -7.59 6.21 21.39
C TYR A 31 -6.07 6.08 21.28
N PHE A 32 -5.36 7.15 20.91
CA PHE A 32 -3.91 7.16 20.75
C PHE A 32 -3.23 7.76 21.98
N ALA A 33 -1.97 7.36 22.20
CA ALA A 33 -1.10 7.98 23.18
C ALA A 33 -0.72 9.41 22.75
N ALA A 34 -0.39 10.27 23.72
CA ALA A 34 0.00 11.66 23.42
C ALA A 34 1.29 11.73 22.60
N ASP A 35 2.21 10.80 22.86
CA ASP A 35 3.49 10.60 22.17
C ASP A 35 3.42 9.46 21.14
N ALA A 36 2.23 9.19 20.58
CA ALA A 36 2.06 8.16 19.58
C ALA A 36 2.89 8.44 18.32
N GLN A 37 3.30 7.36 17.67
CA GLN A 37 4.06 7.36 16.42
C GLN A 37 3.20 6.87 15.26
N PHE A 38 3.42 7.43 14.09
CA PHE A 38 2.72 7.06 12.87
C PHE A 38 3.72 6.92 11.73
N HIS A 39 3.72 5.75 11.10
CA HIS A 39 4.60 5.43 9.99
C HIS A 39 3.77 5.06 8.78
N HIS A 40 3.92 5.83 7.72
CA HIS A 40 3.24 5.64 6.46
C HIS A 40 4.24 5.84 5.34
N TYR A 41 4.03 5.19 4.19
CA TYR A 41 5.02 5.20 3.10
C TYR A 41 5.42 6.59 2.57
N LEU A 42 4.60 7.62 2.85
CA LEU A 42 4.87 9.02 2.50
C LEU A 42 5.30 9.91 3.68
N VAL A 43 5.04 9.49 4.91
CA VAL A 43 5.21 10.36 6.07
C VAL A 43 5.48 9.53 7.32
N ASP A 44 6.47 9.97 8.07
CA ASP A 44 6.77 9.45 9.40
C ASP A 44 6.56 10.59 10.42
N VAL A 45 5.78 10.30 11.46
CA VAL A 45 5.49 11.21 12.56
C VAL A 45 5.97 10.57 13.86
N ASN A 46 6.94 11.22 14.50
CA ASN A 46 7.50 10.80 15.79
C ASN A 46 7.34 11.88 16.89
N THR A 47 6.58 12.93 16.58
CA THR A 47 6.44 14.16 17.37
C THR A 47 5.17 14.18 18.23
N GLY A 48 4.28 13.20 18.06
CA GLY A 48 3.10 12.99 18.89
C GLY A 48 1.78 13.18 18.15
N ILE A 49 0.70 13.19 18.94
CA ILE A 49 -0.68 13.03 18.44
C ILE A 49 -1.17 14.19 17.56
N ASP A 50 -0.74 15.43 17.80
CA ASP A 50 -1.24 16.59 17.06
C ASP A 50 -0.83 16.54 15.58
N ASP A 51 0.39 16.08 15.30
CA ASP A 51 0.86 15.90 13.93
C ASP A 51 0.17 14.71 13.24
N ILE A 52 -0.15 13.65 13.99
CA ILE A 52 -0.96 12.53 13.46
C ILE A 52 -2.36 13.02 13.07
N VAL A 53 -2.99 13.87 13.89
CA VAL A 53 -4.27 14.50 13.56
C VAL A 53 -4.19 15.28 12.26
N ALA A 54 -3.14 16.11 12.08
CA ALA A 54 -2.93 16.88 10.86
C ALA A 54 -2.77 15.97 9.63
N VAL A 55 -2.02 14.88 9.75
CA VAL A 55 -1.84 13.88 8.68
C VAL A 55 -3.18 13.25 8.28
N TYR A 56 -3.99 12.82 9.25
CA TYR A 56 -5.30 12.23 8.99
C TYR A 56 -6.27 13.21 8.32
N GLN A 57 -6.26 14.48 8.74
CA GLN A 57 -7.11 15.52 8.16
C GLN A 57 -6.68 15.88 6.73
N MET A 58 -5.37 16.00 6.49
CA MET A 58 -4.82 16.21 5.15
C MET A 58 -5.17 15.04 4.22
N ALA A 59 -4.96 13.80 4.68
CA ALA A 59 -5.29 12.60 3.93
C ALA A 59 -6.78 12.53 3.60
N HIS A 60 -7.65 12.93 4.53
CA HIS A 60 -9.09 13.01 4.31
C HIS A 60 -9.45 13.96 3.17
N ALA A 61 -8.85 15.15 3.16
CA ALA A 61 -9.08 16.17 2.13
C ALA A 61 -8.66 15.68 0.74
N VAL A 62 -7.47 15.07 0.61
CA VAL A 62 -6.91 14.66 -0.69
C VAL A 62 -7.54 13.37 -1.22
N SER A 63 -7.73 12.39 -0.34
CA SER A 63 -8.15 11.04 -0.74
C SER A 63 -9.67 10.91 -0.87
N ASN A 64 -10.44 11.73 -0.15
CA ASN A 64 -11.90 11.66 -0.12
C ASN A 64 -12.37 10.21 0.12
N TYR A 65 -12.10 9.72 1.32
CA TYR A 65 -12.44 8.36 1.73
C TYR A 65 -13.96 8.13 1.70
N GLN A 66 -14.38 6.99 1.16
CA GLN A 66 -15.76 6.60 0.95
C GLN A 66 -16.23 5.56 1.95
N ALA A 67 -15.42 4.53 2.20
CA ALA A 67 -15.75 3.41 3.05
C ALA A 67 -14.50 2.67 3.52
N VAL A 68 -14.61 1.94 4.64
CA VAL A 68 -13.56 1.04 5.13
C VAL A 68 -14.13 -0.31 5.52
N VAL A 69 -13.51 -1.37 5.00
CA VAL A 69 -13.87 -2.75 5.31
C VAL A 69 -12.71 -3.43 6.02
N VAL A 70 -12.89 -3.72 7.30
CA VAL A 70 -11.94 -4.54 8.07
C VAL A 70 -12.16 -6.01 7.72
N GLN A 71 -11.18 -6.63 7.06
CA GLN A 71 -11.26 -8.01 6.58
C GLN A 71 -10.78 -9.01 7.64
N LYS A 72 -9.68 -8.68 8.32
CA LYS A 72 -9.08 -9.58 9.31
C LYS A 72 -8.37 -8.77 10.40
N ILE A 73 -8.41 -9.29 11.62
CA ILE A 73 -7.72 -8.75 12.78
C ILE A 73 -6.94 -9.88 13.42
N LEU A 74 -5.68 -9.63 13.73
CA LEU A 74 -4.83 -10.50 14.54
C LEU A 74 -4.35 -9.68 15.72
N TYR A 75 -4.52 -10.18 16.94
CA TYR A 75 -4.09 -9.50 18.14
C TYR A 75 -3.27 -10.46 19.01
N ASP A 76 -2.02 -10.09 19.24
CA ASP A 76 -1.14 -10.77 20.17
C ASP A 76 -1.13 -10.03 21.51
N ARG A 77 -1.76 -10.64 22.51
CA ARG A 77 -1.87 -10.08 23.87
C ARG A 77 -0.55 -10.13 24.64
N THR A 78 0.41 -10.94 24.22
CA THR A 78 1.70 -11.09 24.93
C THR A 78 2.64 -9.94 24.61
N THR A 79 2.58 -9.47 23.37
CA THR A 79 3.40 -8.37 22.87
C THR A 79 2.60 -7.07 22.72
N ASP A 80 1.28 -7.09 22.92
CA ASP A 80 0.36 -5.97 22.66
C ASP A 80 0.43 -5.43 21.23
N HIS A 81 0.75 -6.31 20.28
CA HIS A 81 0.75 -5.99 18.85
C HIS A 81 -0.53 -6.46 18.18
N MET A 82 -1.07 -5.61 17.29
CA MET A 82 -2.21 -5.93 16.46
C MET A 82 -1.86 -5.73 14.99
N ALA A 83 -2.39 -6.59 14.12
CA ALA A 83 -2.36 -6.42 12.68
C ALA A 83 -3.78 -6.45 12.12
N LEU A 84 -4.09 -5.49 11.27
CA LEU A 84 -5.38 -5.36 10.60
C LEU A 84 -5.19 -5.41 9.11
N LYS A 85 -5.91 -6.31 8.45
CA LYS A 85 -6.08 -6.27 7.01
C LYS A 85 -7.35 -5.51 6.69
N ILE A 86 -7.23 -4.35 6.03
CA ILE A 86 -8.35 -3.49 5.71
C ILE A 86 -8.38 -3.16 4.20
N MET A 87 -9.58 -2.96 3.68
CA MET A 87 -9.80 -2.40 2.36
C MET A 87 -10.33 -0.98 2.54
N VAL A 88 -9.65 0.00 1.95
CA VAL A 88 -10.04 1.41 1.99
C VAL A 88 -10.52 1.82 0.61
N TYR A 89 -11.75 2.33 0.54
CA TYR A 89 -12.35 2.87 -0.67
C TYR A 89 -12.20 4.38 -0.67
N SER A 90 -11.64 4.95 -1.73
CA SER A 90 -11.40 6.39 -1.84
C SER A 90 -11.68 6.92 -3.24
N ARG A 91 -11.93 8.22 -3.36
CA ARG A 91 -12.08 8.92 -4.64
C ARG A 91 -11.15 10.14 -4.67
N PRO A 92 -9.84 9.93 -4.82
CA PRO A 92 -8.87 11.01 -4.76
C PRO A 92 -9.17 12.07 -5.80
N TRP A 93 -8.83 13.33 -5.51
CA TRP A 93 -9.16 14.45 -6.41
C TRP A 93 -8.57 14.28 -7.82
N ILE A 94 -7.40 13.64 -7.95
CA ILE A 94 -6.77 13.34 -9.25
C ILE A 94 -7.50 12.26 -10.07
N SER A 95 -8.41 11.49 -9.44
CA SER A 95 -9.20 10.43 -10.05
C SER A 95 -10.65 10.49 -9.58
N PHE A 96 -11.25 11.68 -9.58
CA PHE A 96 -12.59 11.91 -9.03
C PHE A 96 -13.71 11.08 -9.69
N TYR A 97 -13.51 10.61 -10.93
CA TYR A 97 -14.49 9.81 -11.69
C TYR A 97 -14.47 8.32 -11.35
N ARG A 98 -13.53 7.85 -10.53
CA ARG A 98 -13.37 6.43 -10.22
C ARG A 98 -13.00 6.21 -8.76
N GLU A 99 -13.66 5.24 -8.16
CA GLU A 99 -13.32 4.74 -6.84
C GLU A 99 -12.13 3.79 -6.89
N ILE A 100 -11.22 3.96 -5.94
CA ILE A 100 -10.03 3.14 -5.79
C ILE A 100 -10.19 2.32 -4.52
N ALA A 101 -10.08 1.00 -4.67
CA ALA A 101 -10.00 0.08 -3.55
C ALA A 101 -8.52 -0.21 -3.26
N SER A 102 -8.04 0.25 -2.10
CA SER A 102 -6.67 0.06 -1.65
C SER A 102 -6.64 -0.94 -0.50
N GLU A 103 -5.92 -2.04 -0.70
CA GLU A 103 -5.66 -3.01 0.37
C GLU A 103 -4.50 -2.51 1.23
N LEU A 104 -4.77 -2.35 2.52
CA LEU A 104 -3.85 -1.84 3.51
C LEU A 104 -3.70 -2.85 4.66
N LEU A 105 -2.46 -3.16 5.01
CA LEU A 105 -2.11 -3.84 6.25
C LEU A 105 -1.67 -2.77 7.26
N VAL A 106 -2.42 -2.66 8.36
CA VAL A 106 -2.10 -1.73 9.45
C VAL A 106 -1.56 -2.53 10.62
N GLN A 107 -0.37 -2.20 11.09
CA GLN A 107 0.18 -2.72 12.33
C GLN A 107 0.00 -1.67 13.43
N LEU A 108 -0.55 -2.09 14.56
CA LEU A 108 -0.68 -1.25 15.75
C LEU A 108 0.15 -1.86 16.89
N HIS A 109 0.88 -1.01 17.59
CA HIS A 109 1.45 -1.34 18.90
C HIS A 109 0.61 -0.64 19.95
N LEU A 110 0.10 -1.39 20.91
CA LEU A 110 -0.72 -0.86 21.99
C LEU A 110 0.10 -0.72 23.28
N GLU A 111 -0.25 0.26 24.10
CA GLU A 111 0.29 0.42 25.44
C GLU A 111 -0.82 0.44 26.49
N ASP A 112 -0.47 0.08 27.72
CA ASP A 112 -1.34 0.25 28.88
C ASP A 112 -1.41 1.73 29.30
N TRP A 113 -2.61 2.23 29.43
CA TRP A 113 -2.94 3.54 29.97
C TRP A 113 -3.81 3.38 31.20
N ARG A 114 -3.31 3.86 32.34
CA ARG A 114 -4.04 3.84 33.60
C ARG A 114 -4.89 5.08 33.74
N GLN A 115 -6.19 4.87 33.95
CA GLN A 115 -7.12 5.92 34.32
C GLN A 115 -6.97 6.29 35.80
N PRO A 116 -7.42 7.50 36.22
CA PRO A 116 -7.36 7.93 37.62
C PRO A 116 -8.13 7.01 38.59
N ASP A 117 -9.13 6.29 38.11
CA ASP A 117 -9.91 5.30 38.87
C ASP A 117 -9.20 3.94 39.02
N GLY A 118 -7.99 3.80 38.47
CA GLY A 118 -7.18 2.57 38.52
C GLY A 118 -7.47 1.59 37.38
N LYS A 119 -8.45 1.87 36.50
CA LYS A 119 -8.74 1.02 35.34
C LYS A 119 -7.59 1.07 34.33
N VAL A 120 -7.15 -0.09 33.87
CA VAL A 120 -6.15 -0.22 32.81
C VAL A 120 -6.86 -0.37 31.48
N LEU A 121 -6.59 0.56 30.56
CA LEU A 121 -7.10 0.54 29.19
C LEU A 121 -5.93 0.47 28.22
N LYS A 122 -6.16 -0.01 27.00
CA LYS A 122 -5.18 0.07 25.92
C LYS A 122 -5.32 1.37 25.13
N ARG A 123 -4.18 1.92 24.68
CA ARG A 123 -4.09 3.01 23.69
C ARG A 123 -3.13 2.64 22.58
N VAL A 124 -3.31 3.24 21.40
CA VAL A 124 -2.39 3.06 20.27
C VAL A 124 -1.13 3.90 20.51
N LYS A 125 0.02 3.24 20.65
CA LYS A 125 1.32 3.88 20.78
C LYS A 125 2.02 4.06 19.43
N MET A 126 1.84 3.12 18.52
CA MET A 126 2.42 3.18 17.20
C MET A 126 1.42 2.63 16.19
N GLN A 127 1.33 3.29 15.04
CA GLN A 127 0.68 2.76 13.86
C GLN A 127 1.70 2.69 12.71
N ARG A 128 1.69 1.58 11.96
CA ARG A 128 2.42 1.44 10.70
C ARG A 128 1.51 0.96 9.58
N ASP A 129 1.58 1.65 8.46
CA ASP A 129 0.72 1.42 7.30
C ASP A 129 1.53 0.82 6.14
N PHE A 130 1.10 -0.35 5.66
CA PHE A 130 1.71 -1.06 4.55
C PHE A 130 0.68 -1.30 3.43
N PHE A 131 0.87 -0.68 2.29
CA PHE A 131 0.01 -0.89 1.13
C PHE A 131 0.46 -2.09 0.31
N GLU A 132 -0.49 -2.91 -0.16
CA GLU A 132 -0.17 -3.97 -1.13
C GLU A 132 0.35 -3.37 -2.45
N ARG A 133 -0.19 -2.19 -2.81
CA ARG A 133 0.08 -1.47 -4.06
C ARG A 133 0.15 0.01 -3.78
N ASP A 134 1.04 0.69 -4.50
CA ASP A 134 1.19 2.14 -4.37
C ASP A 134 -0.14 2.85 -4.70
N PRO A 135 -0.77 3.55 -3.73
CA PRO A 135 -2.07 4.17 -3.94
C PRO A 135 -1.98 5.40 -4.84
N PHE A 136 -0.83 6.06 -4.95
CA PHE A 136 -0.61 7.14 -5.91
C PHE A 136 -0.62 6.61 -7.35
N LEU A 137 0.09 5.50 -7.62
CA LEU A 137 0.04 4.86 -8.93
C LEU A 137 -1.35 4.36 -9.28
N MET A 138 -2.08 3.79 -8.31
CA MET A 138 -3.47 3.36 -8.51
C MET A 138 -4.39 4.53 -8.86
N ALA A 139 -4.09 5.75 -8.41
CA ALA A 139 -4.87 6.95 -8.68
C ALA A 139 -4.60 7.61 -10.02
N LEU A 140 -3.59 7.18 -10.78
CA LEU A 140 -3.34 7.72 -12.12
C LEU A 140 -4.39 7.21 -13.13
N PRO A 141 -4.99 8.07 -13.96
CA PRO A 141 -6.07 7.71 -14.89
C PRO A 141 -5.81 6.51 -15.82
N VAL A 142 -4.62 6.47 -16.42
CA VAL A 142 -4.26 5.45 -17.43
C VAL A 142 -3.46 4.32 -16.78
N ILE A 143 -2.51 4.66 -15.91
CA ILE A 143 -1.62 3.69 -15.26
C ILE A 143 -2.36 2.92 -14.17
N GLY A 144 -3.22 3.58 -13.40
CA GLY A 144 -3.92 3.00 -12.27
C GLY A 144 -4.81 1.79 -12.59
N PRO A 145 -5.68 1.83 -13.63
CA PRO A 145 -6.48 0.65 -14.02
C PRO A 145 -5.60 -0.55 -14.40
N ILE A 146 -4.48 -0.30 -15.08
CA ILE A 146 -3.53 -1.35 -15.46
C ILE A 146 -2.86 -1.90 -14.21
N TYR A 147 -2.26 -1.02 -13.40
CA TYR A 147 -1.53 -1.38 -12.20
C TYR A 147 -2.39 -2.13 -11.17
N GLY A 148 -3.65 -1.72 -11.01
CA GLY A 148 -4.62 -2.34 -10.13
C GLY A 148 -5.21 -3.66 -10.64
N SER A 149 -5.02 -4.02 -11.91
CA SER A 149 -5.61 -5.21 -12.51
C SER A 149 -4.55 -6.22 -12.92
N THR A 150 -4.48 -7.33 -12.19
CA THR A 150 -3.63 -8.47 -12.56
C THR A 150 -3.96 -8.98 -13.97
N LYS A 151 -5.25 -9.01 -14.35
CA LYS A 151 -5.68 -9.43 -15.70
C LYS A 151 -5.18 -8.49 -16.79
N LEU A 152 -5.30 -7.17 -16.62
CA LEU A 152 -4.82 -6.21 -17.61
C LEU A 152 -3.29 -6.24 -17.72
N ARG A 153 -2.57 -6.37 -16.60
CA ARG A 153 -1.11 -6.55 -16.63
C ARG A 153 -0.71 -7.80 -17.42
N PHE A 154 -1.39 -8.92 -17.20
CA PHE A 154 -1.13 -10.15 -17.96
C PHE A 154 -1.47 -9.99 -19.45
N LEU A 155 -2.60 -9.35 -19.78
CA LEU A 155 -3.00 -9.12 -21.17
C LEU A 155 -2.00 -8.21 -21.90
N ILE A 156 -1.61 -7.10 -21.28
CA ILE A 156 -0.61 -6.18 -21.85
C ILE A 156 0.72 -6.91 -22.02
N GLY A 157 1.19 -7.65 -21.01
CA GLY A 157 2.42 -8.43 -21.11
C GLY A 157 2.36 -9.48 -22.23
N TYR A 158 1.20 -10.11 -22.46
CA TYR A 158 1.01 -11.03 -23.57
C TYR A 158 1.05 -10.34 -24.93
N VAL A 159 0.37 -9.19 -25.07
CA VAL A 159 0.39 -8.38 -26.30
C VAL A 159 1.79 -7.86 -26.59
N GLU A 160 2.52 -7.38 -25.58
CA GLU A 160 3.91 -6.95 -25.70
C GLU A 160 4.82 -8.09 -26.13
N ALA A 161 4.70 -9.27 -25.50
CA ALA A 161 5.47 -10.44 -25.88
C ALA A 161 5.17 -10.88 -27.32
N PHE A 162 3.90 -10.91 -27.71
CA PHE A 162 3.50 -11.26 -29.07
C PHE A 162 4.00 -10.24 -30.10
N ALA A 163 3.87 -8.94 -29.81
CA ALA A 163 4.36 -7.87 -30.68
C ALA A 163 5.88 -7.94 -30.84
N PHE A 164 6.60 -8.16 -29.74
CA PHE A 164 8.06 -8.31 -29.75
C PHE A 164 8.49 -9.54 -30.57
N GLU A 165 7.84 -10.69 -30.39
CA GLU A 165 8.13 -11.90 -31.18
C GLU A 165 7.77 -11.73 -32.66
N SER A 166 6.66 -11.05 -32.96
CA SER A 166 6.26 -10.73 -34.34
C SER A 166 7.27 -9.79 -35.00
N LEU A 167 7.69 -8.74 -34.30
CA LEU A 167 8.73 -7.82 -34.76
C LEU A 167 10.04 -8.56 -34.97
N ARG A 168 10.45 -9.41 -34.02
CA ARG A 168 11.65 -10.26 -34.14
C ARG A 168 11.57 -11.16 -35.38
N TYR A 169 10.44 -11.83 -35.60
CA TYR A 169 10.21 -12.69 -36.76
C TYR A 169 10.31 -11.90 -38.07
N LEU A 170 9.65 -10.75 -38.16
CA LEU A 170 9.72 -9.85 -39.32
C LEU A 170 11.16 -9.36 -39.56
N PHE A 171 11.87 -8.91 -38.52
CA PHE A 171 13.29 -8.57 -38.61
C PHE A 171 14.11 -9.75 -39.14
N THR A 172 13.87 -10.98 -38.68
CA THR A 172 14.56 -12.15 -39.21
C THR A 172 14.15 -12.53 -40.63
N LEU A 173 12.98 -12.15 -41.13
CA LEU A 173 12.62 -12.36 -42.53
C LEU A 173 13.33 -11.37 -43.45
N PHE A 174 13.34 -10.08 -43.07
CA PHE A 174 13.87 -9.00 -43.91
C PHE A 174 15.37 -8.74 -43.74
N LEU A 175 16.03 -9.32 -42.75
CA LEU A 175 17.49 -9.22 -42.65
C LEU A 175 18.17 -9.98 -43.80
N PRO A 176 19.15 -9.38 -44.49
CA PRO A 176 20.04 -10.11 -45.38
C PRO A 176 20.78 -11.23 -44.61
N SER A 177 20.93 -12.41 -45.22
CA SER A 177 21.59 -13.58 -44.61
C SER A 177 22.97 -13.27 -44.03
N ARG A 178 23.71 -12.34 -44.64
CA ARG A 178 25.02 -11.87 -44.17
C ARG A 178 24.99 -11.17 -42.80
N ILE A 179 23.90 -10.47 -42.46
CA ILE A 179 23.75 -9.74 -41.19
C ILE A 179 23.19 -10.67 -40.09
N LYS A 180 22.36 -11.67 -40.46
CA LYS A 180 21.79 -12.65 -39.53
C LYS A 180 22.86 -13.37 -38.72
N HIS A 181 23.95 -13.81 -39.37
CA HIS A 181 25.03 -14.53 -38.69
C HIS A 181 25.80 -13.63 -37.70
N GLY A 182 25.97 -12.34 -38.00
CA GLY A 182 26.63 -11.38 -37.11
C GLY A 182 25.80 -11.04 -35.86
N LEU A 183 24.51 -10.76 -36.03
CA LEU A 183 23.62 -10.40 -34.91
C LEU A 183 23.23 -11.60 -34.04
N LEU A 184 22.99 -12.78 -34.63
CA LEU A 184 22.75 -14.01 -33.86
C LEU A 184 24.00 -14.42 -33.06
N GLY A 185 25.20 -14.24 -33.62
CA GLY A 185 26.46 -14.46 -32.91
C GLY A 185 26.61 -13.54 -31.69
N LEU A 186 26.37 -12.24 -31.86
CA LEU A 186 26.40 -11.25 -30.76
C LEU A 186 25.33 -11.53 -29.69
N TRP A 187 24.14 -11.97 -30.09
CA TRP A 187 23.04 -12.23 -29.17
C TRP A 187 23.24 -13.51 -28.35
N VAL A 188 23.72 -14.59 -28.96
CA VAL A 188 24.13 -15.81 -28.26
C VAL A 188 25.24 -15.50 -27.26
N HIS A 189 26.19 -14.64 -27.64
CA HIS A 189 27.25 -14.19 -26.74
C HIS A 189 26.71 -13.36 -25.56
N ALA A 190 25.78 -12.44 -25.82
CA ALA A 190 25.12 -11.64 -24.77
C ALA A 190 24.31 -12.50 -23.79
N GLN A 191 23.59 -13.53 -24.29
CA GLN A 191 22.87 -14.47 -23.43
C GLN A 191 23.80 -15.35 -22.59
N ALA A 192 24.94 -15.79 -23.16
CA ALA A 192 25.96 -16.54 -22.42
C ALA A 192 26.56 -15.70 -21.27
N ILE A 193 26.80 -14.41 -21.50
CA ILE A 193 27.28 -13.47 -20.47
C ILE A 193 26.22 -13.27 -19.37
N ARG A 194 24.94 -13.15 -19.75
CA ARG A 194 23.83 -13.00 -18.78
C ARG A 194 23.68 -14.23 -17.89
N ARG A 195 23.80 -15.45 -18.44
CA ARG A 195 23.76 -16.72 -17.69
C ARG A 195 24.95 -16.89 -16.72
N LYS A 196 26.15 -16.44 -17.09
CA LYS A 196 27.31 -16.45 -16.19
C LYS A 196 27.14 -15.51 -14.99
N ARG A 197 26.52 -14.34 -15.19
CA ARG A 197 26.24 -13.39 -14.10
C ARG A 197 25.17 -13.85 -13.11
N THR A 198 24.21 -14.68 -13.53
CA THR A 198 23.22 -15.28 -12.61
C THR A 198 23.80 -16.40 -11.74
N HIS A 199 24.81 -17.13 -12.21
CA HIS A 199 25.51 -18.14 -11.40
C HIS A 199 26.54 -17.57 -10.42
N GLN A 200 27.03 -16.34 -10.65
CA GLN A 200 27.98 -15.69 -9.74
C GLN A 200 27.33 -14.97 -8.55
N LYS A 201 26.00 -14.83 -8.55
CA LYS A 201 25.23 -14.21 -7.46
C LYS A 201 24.59 -15.23 -6.50
N THR A 202 24.95 -16.50 -6.63
CA THR A 202 24.42 -17.62 -5.83
C THR A 202 25.50 -18.30 -4.96
N HIS A 203 26.65 -17.64 -4.78
CA HIS A 203 27.66 -17.98 -3.77
C HIS A 203 27.87 -16.79 -2.83
#